data_AF-A0A5M6DUX1-F1
#
_entry.id   AF-A0A5M6DUX1-F1
#
_cell.length_a   1.000
_cell.length_b   1.000
_cell.length_c   1.000
_cell.angle_alpha   90.00
_cell.angle_beta   90.00
_cell.angle_gamma   90.00
#
_symmetry.space_group_name_H-M   'P 1'
#
loop_
_entity.id
_entity.type
_entity.pdbx_description
1 polymer ?
#
loop_
_entity_poly.entity_id
_entity_poly.type
_entity_poly.pdbx_seq_one_letter_code
_entity_poly.pdbx_strand_id
1 'polypeptide(L)'
;MGVAGTASRTGSAADVGCFALPKKTVSLIIKQRQHYLIKVKANQPKLLAAIRQTAASSVAVQYCQTSEQSRGRQLERVLELFKASQAAKAEWPGLEWFIRLVRKGKRQGQAFERVSYYICSYQKANAAMLAAAIRGHWGIENRLHWEKDVTLKEDRNGIRKGQAPENLSLLKNMAINLARKSGYNSIKEAIIAFANKIKIMAKLIRT
;
A
#
# COMPACT_ATOMS: atom_id res chain seq x y z
N MET A 1 42.33 25.30 -14.96
CA MET A 1 40.97 25.51 -14.42
C MET A 1 39.97 24.82 -15.33
N GLY A 2 39.10 23.97 -14.80
CA GLY A 2 38.02 23.33 -15.56
C GLY A 2 37.95 21.82 -15.34
N VAL A 3 37.48 21.40 -14.16
CA VAL A 3 37.21 19.99 -13.83
C VAL A 3 35.77 19.68 -14.24
N ALA A 4 35.59 18.61 -15.02
CA ALA A 4 34.29 18.11 -15.45
C ALA A 4 33.47 17.58 -14.25
N GLY A 5 32.30 18.18 -14.02
CA GLY A 5 31.34 17.75 -13.01
C GLY A 5 30.37 16.71 -13.57
N THR A 6 30.46 15.49 -13.05
CA THR A 6 29.54 14.38 -13.27
C THR A 6 28.23 14.60 -12.50
N ALA A 7 27.15 14.95 -13.21
CA ALA A 7 25.81 15.00 -12.63
C ALA A 7 25.22 13.59 -12.52
N SER A 8 25.22 13.04 -11.31
CA SER A 8 24.55 11.78 -10.96
C SER A 8 23.04 11.96 -11.02
N ARG A 9 22.38 11.30 -11.98
CA ARG A 9 20.92 11.16 -12.01
C ARG A 9 20.49 10.21 -10.89
N THR A 10 20.03 10.76 -9.76
CA THR A 10 19.27 9.99 -8.77
C THR A 10 17.87 9.72 -9.34
N GLY A 11 17.69 8.52 -9.87
CA GLY A 11 16.40 8.04 -10.34
C GLY A 11 15.39 7.97 -9.19
N SER A 12 14.47 8.93 -9.15
CA SER A 12 13.21 8.83 -8.43
C SER A 12 12.44 7.65 -9.03
N ALA A 13 12.30 6.57 -8.27
CA ALA A 13 11.39 5.48 -8.61
C ALA A 13 9.98 6.07 -8.64
N ALA A 14 9.47 6.33 -9.84
CA ALA A 14 8.11 6.77 -10.07
C ALA A 14 7.15 5.69 -9.51
N ASP A 15 6.35 6.08 -8.51
CA ASP A 15 5.19 5.31 -8.05
C ASP A 15 4.28 5.11 -9.27
N VAL A 16 4.33 3.91 -9.87
CA VAL A 16 3.49 3.54 -11.02
C VAL A 16 2.02 3.52 -10.56
N GLY A 17 1.33 4.62 -10.83
CA GLY A 17 -0.07 4.71 -11.22
C GLY A 17 -1.08 3.82 -10.50
N CYS A 18 -1.32 4.05 -9.21
CA CYS A 18 -2.59 3.67 -8.60
C CYS A 18 -3.47 4.93 -8.51
N PHE A 19 -4.62 4.95 -9.18
CA PHE A 19 -5.53 6.11 -9.17
C PHE A 19 -6.04 6.38 -7.75
N ALA A 20 -6.17 7.65 -7.38
CA ALA A 20 -6.73 8.00 -6.08
C ALA A 20 -8.22 7.61 -6.04
N LEU A 21 -8.71 7.09 -4.91
CA LEU A 21 -10.09 6.58 -4.84
C LEU A 21 -11.09 7.73 -5.09
N PRO A 22 -11.99 7.62 -6.10
CA PRO A 22 -12.96 8.67 -6.38
C PRO A 22 -13.98 8.85 -5.25
N LYS A 23 -14.42 10.10 -5.01
CA LYS A 23 -15.46 10.44 -4.01
C LYS A 23 -16.77 9.67 -4.23
N LYS A 24 -17.10 9.33 -5.48
CA LYS A 24 -18.27 8.50 -5.83
C LYS A 24 -18.18 7.09 -5.22
N THR A 25 -17.01 6.47 -5.26
CA THR A 25 -16.77 5.15 -4.66
C THR A 25 -16.91 5.21 -3.14
N VAL A 26 -16.36 6.25 -2.52
CA VAL A 26 -16.51 6.48 -1.07
C VAL A 26 -17.99 6.59 -0.68
N SER A 27 -18.78 7.32 -1.47
CA SER A 27 -20.22 7.47 -1.23
C SER A 27 -20.95 6.13 -1.27
N LEU A 28 -20.59 5.22 -2.19
CA LEU A 28 -21.18 3.89 -2.29
C LEU A 28 -20.84 3.02 -1.05
N ILE A 29 -19.59 3.07 -0.58
CA ILE A 29 -19.15 2.35 0.63
C ILE A 29 -20.02 2.75 1.83
N ILE A 30 -20.21 4.05 2.03
CA ILE A 30 -21.02 4.57 3.14
C ILE A 30 -22.50 4.18 2.97
N LYS A 31 -23.05 4.27 1.75
CA LYS A 31 -24.43 3.83 1.47
C LYS A 31 -24.66 2.35 1.79
N GLN A 32 -23.64 1.52 1.58
CA GLN A 32 -23.66 0.09 1.94
C GLN A 32 -23.38 -0.17 3.43
N ARG A 33 -23.36 0.87 4.27
CA ARG A 33 -23.05 0.81 5.72
C ARG A 33 -21.68 0.18 6.01
N GLN A 34 -20.73 0.34 5.09
CA GLN A 34 -19.34 -0.05 5.28
C GLN A 34 -18.48 1.17 5.61
N HIS A 35 -17.24 0.91 6.04
CA HIS A 35 -16.27 1.96 6.35
C HIS A 35 -15.03 1.84 5.47
N TYR A 36 -14.35 2.96 5.27
CA TYR A 36 -13.12 3.02 4.50
C TYR A 36 -11.93 3.49 5.34
N LEU A 37 -10.75 3.08 4.89
CA LEU A 37 -9.44 3.59 5.29
C LEU A 37 -8.61 3.75 4.03
N ILE A 38 -8.34 5.00 3.64
CA ILE A 38 -7.77 5.31 2.31
C ILE A 38 -6.52 6.14 2.48
N LYS A 39 -5.46 5.77 1.75
CA LYS A 39 -4.24 6.57 1.63
C LYS A 39 -4.49 7.79 0.75
N VAL A 40 -4.19 8.96 1.27
CA VAL A 40 -4.28 10.23 0.52
C VAL A 40 -3.03 10.37 -0.35
N LYS A 41 -3.24 10.66 -1.64
CA LYS A 41 -2.18 10.82 -2.64
C LYS A 41 -1.95 12.30 -2.94
N ALA A 42 -0.78 12.62 -3.50
CA ALA A 42 -0.38 14.00 -3.80
C ALA A 42 -1.32 14.72 -4.78
N ASN A 43 -2.05 13.97 -5.63
CA ASN A 43 -3.07 14.50 -6.54
C ASN A 43 -4.37 14.96 -5.85
N GLN A 44 -4.45 14.94 -4.51
CA GLN A 44 -5.55 15.50 -3.72
C GLN A 44 -5.05 16.64 -2.82
N PRO A 45 -4.60 17.77 -3.39
CA PRO A 45 -3.85 18.80 -2.66
C PRO A 45 -4.65 19.46 -1.53
N LYS A 46 -5.95 19.72 -1.74
CA LYS A 46 -6.82 20.31 -0.71
C LYS A 46 -6.95 19.43 0.52
N LEU A 47 -7.19 18.13 0.33
CA LEU A 47 -7.31 17.17 1.42
C LEU A 47 -5.97 16.99 2.16
N LEU A 48 -4.87 16.90 1.40
CA LEU A 48 -3.53 16.80 1.96
C LEU A 48 -3.18 18.03 2.82
N ALA A 49 -3.51 19.23 2.33
CA ALA A 49 -3.31 20.47 3.05
C ALA A 49 -4.13 20.50 4.35
N ALA A 50 -5.40 20.10 4.32
CA ALA A 50 -6.25 20.03 5.50
C ALA A 50 -5.66 19.09 6.56
N ILE A 51 -5.21 17.88 6.18
CA ILE A 51 -4.60 16.93 7.11
C ILE A 51 -3.30 17.51 7.71
N ARG A 52 -2.45 18.11 6.88
CA ARG A 52 -1.18 18.71 7.32
C ARG A 52 -1.41 19.85 8.30
N GLN A 53 -2.34 20.73 7.98
CA GLN A 53 -2.70 21.86 8.84
C GLN A 53 -3.20 21.35 10.19
N THR A 54 -4.16 20.43 10.21
CA THR A 54 -4.65 19.84 11.47
C THR A 54 -3.53 19.18 12.26
N ALA A 55 -2.65 18.41 11.62
CA ALA A 55 -1.55 17.74 12.31
C ALA A 55 -0.44 18.70 12.80
N ALA A 56 -0.43 19.96 12.33
CA ALA A 56 0.48 21.00 12.79
C ALA A 56 -0.14 21.89 13.88
N SER A 57 -1.46 22.11 13.83
CA SER A 57 -2.16 23.04 14.72
C SER A 57 -2.89 22.37 15.90
N SER A 58 -2.95 21.04 15.94
CA SER A 58 -3.65 20.31 16.99
C SER A 58 -2.84 19.13 17.53
N VAL A 59 -3.11 18.76 18.78
CA VAL A 59 -2.54 17.56 19.41
C VAL A 59 -3.30 16.34 18.92
N ALA A 60 -2.58 15.25 18.66
CA ALA A 60 -3.19 13.99 18.28
C ALA A 60 -4.14 13.49 19.38
N VAL A 61 -5.36 13.12 19.00
CA VAL A 61 -6.36 12.54 19.92
C VAL A 61 -5.86 11.20 20.46
N GLN A 62 -5.16 10.44 19.61
CA GLN A 62 -4.52 9.20 19.98
C GLN A 62 -3.31 8.97 19.08
N TYR A 63 -2.32 8.25 19.58
CA TYR A 63 -1.22 7.75 18.77
C TYR A 63 -0.93 6.28 19.07
N CYS A 64 -0.25 5.63 18.13
CA CYS A 64 0.29 4.28 18.29
C CYS A 64 1.69 4.25 17.70
N GLN A 65 2.65 3.71 18.47
CA GLN A 65 4.03 3.57 18.05
C GLN A 65 4.40 2.08 18.02
N THR A 66 5.08 1.67 16.97
CA THR A 66 5.61 0.31 16.82
C THR A 66 7.05 0.38 16.32
N SER A 67 7.90 -0.50 16.82
CA SER A 67 9.28 -0.65 16.35
C SER A 67 9.53 -2.08 15.89
N GLU A 68 10.35 -2.22 14.86
CA GLU A 68 10.83 -3.48 14.33
C GLU A 68 12.35 -3.41 14.19
N GLN A 69 13.03 -4.44 14.65
CA GLN A 69 14.44 -4.66 14.41
C GLN A 69 14.62 -6.01 13.71
N SER A 70 15.27 -6.01 12.54
CA SER A 70 15.57 -7.24 11.80
C SER A 70 16.78 -7.05 10.89
N ARG A 71 17.79 -7.93 11.00
CA ARG A 71 18.98 -8.00 10.13
C ARG A 71 19.54 -6.61 9.75
N GLY A 72 19.81 -5.77 10.76
CA GLY A 72 20.37 -4.41 10.59
C GLY A 72 19.38 -3.32 10.14
N ARG A 73 18.10 -3.66 9.96
CA ARG A 73 17.02 -2.70 9.72
C ARG A 73 16.34 -2.38 11.04
N GLN A 74 16.42 -1.11 11.44
CA GLN A 74 15.59 -0.54 12.49
C GLN A 74 14.50 0.27 11.81
N LEU A 75 13.24 -0.02 12.12
CA LEU A 75 12.09 0.67 11.58
C LEU A 75 11.11 1.00 12.69
N GLU A 76 10.85 2.28 12.85
CA GLU A 76 9.86 2.80 13.77
C GLU A 76 8.70 3.39 12.97
N ARG A 77 7.47 3.11 13.42
CA ARG A 77 6.26 3.67 12.83
C ARG A 77 5.47 4.35 13.93
N VAL A 78 5.10 5.59 13.70
CA VAL A 78 4.23 6.38 14.58
C VAL A 78 3.00 6.74 13.77
N LEU A 79 1.83 6.28 14.24
CA LEU A 79 0.53 6.66 13.70
C LEU A 79 -0.13 7.62 14.67
N GLU A 80 -0.55 8.77 14.18
CA GLU A 80 -1.28 9.79 14.93
C GLU A 80 -2.66 9.99 14.32
N LEU A 81 -3.65 10.14 15.20
CA LEU A 81 -5.06 10.24 14.87
C LEU A 81 -5.59 11.64 15.24
N PHE A 82 -6.23 12.31 14.29
CA PHE A 82 -6.80 13.64 14.46
C PHE A 82 -8.25 13.65 14.01
N LYS A 83 -9.10 14.48 14.63
CA LYS A 83 -10.46 14.68 14.14
C LYS A 83 -10.44 15.38 12.79
N ALA A 84 -11.25 14.89 11.85
CA ALA A 84 -11.39 15.53 10.55
C ALA A 84 -12.08 16.90 10.68
N SER A 85 -11.62 17.87 9.89
CA SER A 85 -12.23 19.21 9.85
C SER A 85 -13.61 19.18 9.19
N GLN A 86 -14.49 20.10 9.59
CA GLN A 86 -15.86 20.15 9.05
C GLN A 86 -15.90 20.35 7.53
N ALA A 87 -14.98 21.17 6.99
CA ALA A 87 -14.83 21.37 5.55
C ALA A 87 -14.48 20.06 4.82
N ALA A 88 -13.60 19.24 5.38
CA ALA A 88 -13.28 17.95 4.79
C ALA A 88 -14.43 16.95 4.92
N LYS A 89 -15.17 16.96 6.04
CA LYS A 89 -16.37 16.12 6.23
C LYS A 89 -17.46 16.42 5.19
N ALA A 90 -17.62 17.69 4.80
CA ALA A 90 -18.57 18.08 3.76
C ALA A 90 -18.19 17.51 2.38
N GLU A 91 -16.89 17.39 2.09
CA GLU A 91 -16.40 16.86 0.82
C GLU A 91 -16.26 15.34 0.76
N TRP A 92 -16.08 14.69 1.91
CA TRP A 92 -15.79 13.27 2.03
C TRP A 92 -16.85 12.60 2.92
N PRO A 93 -17.84 11.92 2.29
CA PRO A 93 -18.95 11.33 3.02
C PRO A 93 -18.49 10.37 4.12
N GLY A 94 -19.02 10.56 5.32
CA GLY A 94 -18.73 9.72 6.48
C GLY A 94 -17.32 9.88 7.05
N LEU A 95 -16.52 10.84 6.59
CA LEU A 95 -15.18 11.08 7.12
C LEU A 95 -15.20 11.44 8.61
N GLU A 96 -14.41 10.72 9.40
CA GLU A 96 -14.29 10.96 10.84
C GLU A 96 -12.88 11.35 11.27
N TRP A 97 -11.87 10.72 10.66
CA TRP A 97 -10.51 10.82 11.13
C TRP A 97 -9.52 11.16 10.02
N PHE A 98 -8.60 12.05 10.37
CA PHE A 98 -7.33 12.27 9.68
C PHE A 98 -6.24 11.47 10.37
N ILE A 99 -5.32 10.92 9.58
CA ILE A 99 -4.25 10.05 10.07
C ILE A 99 -2.93 10.52 9.48
N ARG A 100 -1.92 10.72 10.34
CA ARG A 100 -0.53 10.90 9.94
C ARG A 100 0.25 9.65 10.34
N LEU A 101 0.91 9.03 9.37
CA LEU A 101 1.79 7.88 9.60
C LEU A 101 3.22 8.26 9.25
N VAL A 102 4.08 8.36 10.26
CA VAL A 102 5.51 8.57 10.11
C VAL A 102 6.20 7.23 10.17
N ARG A 103 7.09 6.95 9.21
CA ARG A 103 7.98 5.79 9.21
C ARG A 103 9.41 6.29 9.17
N LYS A 104 10.18 6.03 10.21
CA LYS A 104 11.59 6.42 10.29
C LYS A 104 12.46 5.22 10.64
N GLY A 105 13.73 5.26 10.26
CA GLY A 105 14.63 4.15 10.52
C GLY A 105 15.92 4.22 9.76
N LYS A 106 16.64 3.10 9.74
CA LYS A 106 17.85 2.93 8.92
C LYS A 106 17.66 1.78 7.94
N ARG A 107 18.07 2.02 6.68
CA ARG A 107 18.11 1.00 5.62
C ARG A 107 19.50 1.05 4.98
N GLN A 108 20.22 -0.07 5.02
CA GLN A 108 21.59 -0.16 4.49
C GLN A 108 22.51 0.95 5.03
N GLY A 109 22.44 1.22 6.34
CA GLY A 109 23.21 2.28 6.99
C GLY A 109 22.66 3.70 6.84
N GLN A 110 21.79 3.96 5.85
CA GLN A 110 21.23 5.29 5.60
C GLN A 110 19.93 5.50 6.39
N ALA A 111 19.85 6.63 7.10
CA ALA A 111 18.62 7.05 7.76
C ALA A 111 17.56 7.41 6.73
N PHE A 112 16.30 7.08 7.00
CA PHE A 112 15.17 7.53 6.20
C PHE A 112 14.02 7.94 7.09
N GLU A 113 13.23 8.88 6.60
CA GLU A 113 11.93 9.22 7.14
C GLU A 113 10.93 9.36 5.99
N ARG A 114 9.73 8.82 6.17
CA ARG A 114 8.63 8.95 5.23
C ARG A 114 7.33 9.20 5.96
N VAL A 115 6.65 10.27 5.59
CA VAL A 115 5.31 10.58 6.10
C VAL A 115 4.27 10.15 5.05
N SER A 116 3.17 9.57 5.50
CA SER A 116 2.01 9.22 4.69
C SER A 116 0.74 9.62 5.40
N TYR A 117 -0.26 10.03 4.64
CA TYR A 117 -1.53 10.50 5.19
C TYR A 117 -2.67 9.58 4.78
N TYR A 118 -3.63 9.39 5.68
CA TYR A 118 -4.81 8.58 5.44
C TYR A 118 -6.06 9.28 5.98
N ILE A 119 -7.21 8.86 5.47
CA ILE A 119 -8.52 9.24 5.97
C ILE A 119 -9.32 7.99 6.36
N CYS A 120 -10.15 8.09 7.40
CA CYS A 120 -11.00 7.00 7.84
C CYS A 120 -12.40 7.48 8.23
N SER A 121 -13.41 6.69 7.88
CA SER A 121 -14.82 6.95 8.21
C SER A 121 -15.32 6.26 9.48
N TYR A 122 -14.54 5.35 10.06
CA TYR A 122 -15.02 4.56 11.17
C TYR A 122 -14.87 5.33 12.48
N GLN A 123 -15.99 5.79 13.04
CA GLN A 123 -16.00 6.65 14.23
C GLN A 123 -15.32 6.01 15.45
N LYS A 124 -15.48 4.69 15.65
CA LYS A 124 -14.88 3.94 16.78
C LYS A 124 -13.43 3.50 16.51
N ALA A 125 -12.81 4.01 15.45
CA ALA A 125 -11.42 3.68 15.15
C ALA A 125 -10.46 4.21 16.22
N ASN A 126 -9.44 3.41 16.53
CA ASN A 126 -8.34 3.76 17.40
C ASN A 126 -7.01 3.61 16.66
N ALA A 127 -5.96 4.26 17.18
CA ALA A 127 -4.67 4.33 16.51
C ALA A 127 -4.02 2.94 16.28
N ALA A 128 -4.14 2.02 17.24
CA ALA A 128 -3.55 0.68 17.15
C ALA A 128 -4.23 -0.18 16.07
N MET A 129 -5.57 -0.16 16.03
CA MET A 129 -6.36 -0.87 15.02
C MET A 129 -6.06 -0.35 13.62
N LEU A 130 -5.96 0.97 13.45
CA LEU A 130 -5.61 1.58 12.16
C LEU A 130 -4.17 1.24 11.76
N ALA A 131 -3.23 1.24 12.70
CA ALA A 131 -1.84 0.86 12.42
C ALA A 131 -1.74 -0.59 11.93
N ALA A 132 -2.46 -1.51 12.58
CA ALA A 132 -2.55 -2.90 12.17
C ALA A 132 -3.21 -3.07 10.79
N ALA A 133 -4.32 -2.37 10.54
CA ALA A 133 -5.03 -2.42 9.25
C ALA A 133 -4.16 -1.90 8.10
N ILE A 134 -3.49 -0.75 8.28
CA ILE A 134 -2.56 -0.21 7.29
C ILE A 134 -1.44 -1.23 7.03
N ARG A 135 -0.79 -1.75 8.08
CA ARG A 135 0.28 -2.73 7.96
C ARG A 135 -0.16 -4.00 7.23
N GLY A 136 -1.35 -4.52 7.54
CA GLY A 136 -1.94 -5.67 6.88
C GLY A 136 -2.13 -5.43 5.38
N HIS A 137 -2.65 -4.27 5.00
CA HIS A 137 -2.80 -3.88 3.60
C HIS A 137 -1.46 -3.83 2.86
N TRP A 138 -0.42 -3.21 3.44
CA TRP A 138 0.93 -3.24 2.88
C TRP A 138 1.48 -4.66 2.72
N GLY A 139 1.13 -5.58 3.63
CA GLY A 139 1.51 -6.98 3.54
C GLY A 139 0.91 -7.68 2.32
N ILE A 140 -0.37 -7.39 2.00
CA ILE A 140 -1.05 -7.93 0.82
C ILE A 140 -0.39 -7.39 -0.45
N GLU A 141 -0.22 -6.07 -0.54
CA GLU A 141 0.37 -5.38 -1.68
C GLU A 141 1.81 -5.86 -1.92
N ASN A 142 2.68 -5.82 -0.91
CA ASN A 142 4.08 -6.24 -1.05
C ASN A 142 4.21 -7.71 -1.46
N ARG A 143 3.44 -8.62 -0.85
CA ARG A 143 3.50 -10.04 -1.18
C ARG A 143 2.96 -10.32 -2.58
N LEU A 144 2.02 -9.53 -3.08
CA LEU A 144 1.50 -9.71 -4.44
C LEU A 144 2.47 -9.15 -5.48
N HIS A 145 2.87 -7.88 -5.32
CA HIS A 145 3.74 -7.19 -6.29
C HIS A 145 5.12 -7.81 -6.38
N TRP A 146 5.77 -8.12 -5.26
CA TRP A 146 7.09 -8.76 -5.30
C TRP A 146 7.07 -10.07 -6.10
N GLU A 147 6.06 -10.90 -5.88
CA GLU A 147 5.96 -12.17 -6.59
C GLU A 147 5.66 -11.97 -8.08
N LYS A 148 4.85 -10.98 -8.44
CA LYS A 148 4.57 -10.63 -9.84
C LYS A 148 5.82 -10.10 -10.56
N ASP A 149 6.49 -9.15 -9.96
CA ASP A 149 7.57 -8.39 -10.59
C ASP A 149 8.88 -9.20 -10.62
N VAL A 150 9.20 -9.90 -9.52
CA VAL A 150 10.49 -10.60 -9.36
C VAL A 150 10.36 -12.08 -9.72
N THR A 151 9.41 -12.80 -9.12
CA THR A 151 9.28 -14.26 -9.29
C THR A 151 8.65 -14.59 -10.64
N LEU A 152 7.60 -13.88 -11.05
CA LEU A 152 6.89 -14.07 -12.31
C LEU A 152 7.37 -13.11 -13.42
N LYS A 153 8.41 -12.31 -13.15
CA LYS A 153 9.13 -11.43 -14.08
C LYS A 153 8.21 -10.57 -14.94
N GLU A 154 7.14 -10.04 -14.37
CA GLU A 154 6.13 -9.26 -15.11
C GLU A 154 6.73 -8.01 -15.77
N ASP A 155 7.59 -7.29 -15.08
CA ASP A 155 8.29 -6.11 -15.61
C ASP A 155 9.20 -6.43 -16.80
N ARG A 156 9.68 -7.67 -16.91
CA ARG A 156 10.52 -8.11 -18.04
C ARG A 156 9.70 -8.58 -19.23
N ASN A 157 8.37 -8.62 -19.12
CA ASN A 157 7.52 -9.07 -20.20
C ASN A 157 7.25 -7.93 -21.19
N GLY A 158 7.61 -8.15 -22.46
CA GLY A 158 7.45 -7.16 -23.54
C GLY A 158 6.05 -7.09 -24.16
N ILE A 159 5.09 -7.86 -23.63
CA ILE A 159 3.71 -7.88 -24.14
C ILE A 159 3.06 -6.51 -23.89
N ARG A 160 2.71 -5.80 -24.97
CA ARG A 160 2.10 -4.46 -24.93
C ARG A 160 0.85 -4.31 -25.81
N LYS A 161 0.39 -5.39 -26.44
CA LYS A 161 -0.69 -5.35 -27.45
C LYS A 161 -2.03 -5.77 -26.86
N GLY A 162 -3.07 -4.97 -27.11
CA GLY A 162 -4.45 -5.27 -26.71
C GLY A 162 -4.61 -5.50 -25.21
N GLN A 163 -5.50 -6.41 -24.82
CA GLN A 163 -5.77 -6.79 -23.42
C GLN A 163 -4.77 -7.80 -22.85
N ALA A 164 -3.74 -8.19 -23.61
CA ALA A 164 -2.79 -9.22 -23.17
C ALA A 164 -2.03 -8.89 -21.87
N PRO A 165 -1.63 -7.62 -21.59
CA PRO A 165 -1.05 -7.26 -20.29
C PRO A 165 -2.02 -7.46 -19.12
N GLU A 166 -3.28 -7.07 -19.29
CA GLU A 166 -4.33 -7.18 -18.27
C GLU A 166 -4.70 -8.65 -18.00
N ASN A 167 -4.89 -9.43 -19.06
CA ASN A 167 -5.19 -10.86 -18.96
C ASN A 167 -4.06 -11.63 -18.28
N LEU A 168 -2.81 -11.30 -18.61
CA LEU A 168 -1.66 -11.93 -17.97
C LEU A 168 -1.59 -11.56 -16.48
N SER A 169 -1.82 -10.30 -16.14
CA SER A 169 -1.85 -9.83 -14.75
C SER A 169 -2.94 -10.56 -13.93
N LEU A 170 -4.12 -10.79 -14.53
CA LEU A 170 -5.20 -11.58 -13.93
C LEU A 170 -4.80 -13.04 -13.69
N LEU A 171 -4.25 -13.71 -14.71
CA LEU A 171 -3.80 -15.11 -14.60
C LEU A 171 -2.72 -15.27 -13.53
N LYS A 172 -1.78 -14.33 -13.43
CA LYS A 172 -0.74 -14.32 -12.40
C LYS A 172 -1.33 -14.13 -11.00
N ASN A 173 -2.30 -13.23 -10.84
CA ASN A 173 -3.03 -13.07 -9.58
C ASN A 173 -3.74 -14.36 -9.16
N MET A 174 -4.43 -15.03 -10.10
CA MET A 174 -5.08 -16.31 -9.85
C MET A 174 -4.08 -17.38 -9.41
N ALA A 175 -2.96 -17.52 -10.12
CA ALA A 175 -1.92 -18.49 -9.78
C ALA A 175 -1.33 -18.25 -8.38
N ILE A 176 -1.04 -17.00 -8.01
CA ILE A 176 -0.53 -16.63 -6.68
C ILE A 176 -1.56 -16.98 -5.59
N ASN A 177 -2.82 -16.61 -5.80
CA ASN A 177 -3.89 -16.90 -4.84
C ASN A 177 -4.09 -18.40 -4.65
N LEU A 178 -4.00 -19.17 -5.73
CA LEU A 178 -4.18 -20.61 -5.70
C LEU A 178 -3.01 -21.35 -5.02
N ALA A 179 -1.78 -20.91 -5.28
CA ALA A 179 -0.60 -21.40 -4.58
C ALA A 179 -0.71 -21.19 -3.06
N ARG A 180 -1.14 -19.99 -2.64
CA ARG A 180 -1.36 -19.67 -1.22
C ARG A 180 -2.49 -20.48 -0.59
N LYS A 181 -3.62 -20.64 -1.31
CA LYS A 181 -4.73 -21.50 -0.88
C LYS A 181 -4.27 -22.96 -0.68
N SER A 182 -3.26 -23.39 -1.43
CA SER A 182 -2.66 -24.73 -1.35
C SER A 182 -1.56 -24.85 -0.28
N GLY A 183 -1.36 -23.82 0.56
CA GLY A 183 -0.40 -23.84 1.67
C GLY A 183 1.02 -23.34 1.34
N TYR A 184 1.29 -22.93 0.09
CA TYR A 184 2.61 -22.42 -0.29
C TYR A 184 2.74 -20.93 0.04
N ASN A 185 3.64 -20.61 0.99
CA ASN A 185 3.98 -19.23 1.33
C ASN A 185 5.00 -18.61 0.34
N SER A 186 5.81 -19.44 -0.31
CA SER A 186 6.77 -19.06 -1.34
C SER A 186 6.23 -19.46 -2.72
N ILE A 187 6.06 -18.47 -3.62
CA ILE A 187 5.58 -18.77 -4.98
C ILE A 187 6.64 -19.54 -5.77
N LYS A 188 7.93 -19.33 -5.48
CA LYS A 188 9.02 -20.11 -6.06
C LYS A 188 8.89 -21.60 -5.72
N GLU A 189 8.57 -21.93 -4.47
CA GLU A 189 8.35 -23.32 -4.05
C GLU A 189 7.10 -23.91 -4.70
N ALA A 190 6.03 -23.13 -4.80
CA ALA A 190 4.83 -23.55 -5.52
C ALA A 190 5.13 -23.84 -7.00
N ILE A 191 5.88 -22.98 -7.69
CA ILE A 191 6.30 -23.20 -9.08
C ILE A 191 7.09 -24.50 -9.18
N ILE A 192 8.03 -24.77 -8.28
CA ILE A 192 8.80 -26.04 -8.28
C ILE A 192 7.87 -27.24 -8.02
N ALA A 193 6.95 -27.13 -7.06
CA ALA A 193 6.05 -28.20 -6.69
C ALA A 193 5.04 -28.56 -7.79
N PHE A 194 4.60 -27.55 -8.56
CA PHE A 194 3.63 -27.70 -9.64
C PHE A 194 4.25 -27.83 -11.03
N ALA A 195 5.53 -27.46 -11.21
CA ALA A 195 6.26 -27.62 -12.45
C ALA A 195 6.13 -29.08 -12.92
N ASN A 196 5.56 -29.26 -14.10
CA ASN A 196 5.32 -30.56 -14.74
C ASN A 196 4.30 -31.48 -14.04
N LYS A 197 3.52 -30.99 -13.07
CA LYS A 197 2.42 -31.75 -12.43
C LYS A 197 1.05 -31.26 -12.88
N ILE A 198 0.77 -31.38 -14.18
CA ILE A 198 -0.45 -30.90 -14.84
C ILE A 198 -1.73 -31.44 -14.16
N LYS A 199 -1.74 -32.71 -13.75
CA LYS A 199 -2.88 -33.33 -13.05
C LYS A 199 -3.18 -32.68 -11.69
N ILE A 200 -2.14 -32.21 -10.98
CA ILE A 200 -2.29 -31.54 -9.69
C ILE A 200 -2.78 -30.11 -9.91
N MET A 201 -2.21 -29.38 -10.89
CA MET A 201 -2.68 -28.04 -11.25
C MET A 201 -4.15 -28.03 -11.68
N ALA A 202 -4.60 -29.03 -12.45
CA ALA A 202 -5.99 -29.16 -12.88
C ALA A 202 -6.97 -29.37 -11.71
N LYS A 203 -6.55 -30.04 -10.63
CA LYS A 203 -7.37 -30.22 -9.41
C LYS A 203 -7.57 -28.90 -8.66
N LEU A 204 -6.60 -28.00 -8.72
CA LEU A 204 -6.66 -26.71 -8.03
C LEU A 204 -7.68 -25.74 -8.67
N ILE A 205 -7.94 -25.86 -9.97
CA ILE A 205 -8.86 -24.98 -10.70
C ILE A 205 -10.33 -25.44 -10.57
N ARG A 206 -10.56 -26.72 -10.23
CA ARG A 206 -11.90 -27.34 -10.15
C ARG A 206 -12.59 -27.21 -8.78
N THR A 207 -12.06 -26.40 -7.86
CA THR A 207 -12.72 -26.11 -6.56
C THR A 207 -13.69 -24.96 -6.67
#